data_AF-L8N1A9-F1
#
_entry.id   AF-L8N1A9-F1
#
_cell.length_a   1.000
_cell.length_b   1.000
_cell.length_c   1.000
_cell.angle_alpha   90.00
_cell.angle_beta   90.00
_cell.angle_gamma   90.00
#
_symmetry.space_group_name_H-M   'P 1'
#
loop_
_entity.id
_entity.type
_entity.pdbx_description
1 polymer ?
#
loop_
_entity_poly.entity_id
_entity_poly.type
_entity_poly.pdbx_seq_one_letter_code
_entity_poly.pdbx_strand_id
1 'polypeptide(L)' 'MTEPTQVPQATDPKMGFNTYAERLNGRAAMIGFIIAVAIELVTGKGLLAWLGLIDIS' A
#
# COMPACT_ATOMS: atom_id res chain seq x y z
N MET A 1 22.29 -42.70 -4.68
CA MET A 1 22.40 -41.99 -3.40
C MET A 1 22.78 -40.57 -3.75
N THR A 2 22.01 -39.51 -3.55
CA THR A 2 20.73 -39.21 -2.89
C THR A 2 20.19 -37.97 -3.62
N GLU A 3 18.89 -37.89 -3.85
CA GLU A 3 18.25 -36.71 -4.44
C GLU A 3 18.49 -35.46 -3.57
N PRO A 4 18.61 -34.26 -4.16
CA PRO A 4 18.92 -33.05 -3.41
C PRO A 4 17.79 -32.76 -2.43
N THR A 5 18.14 -32.72 -1.14
CA THR A 5 17.32 -32.28 -0.02
C THR A 5 16.57 -31.02 -0.43
N GLN A 6 15.26 -31.15 -0.63
CA GLN A 6 14.36 -30.02 -0.82
C GLN A 6 14.56 -29.09 0.37
N VAL A 7 15.09 -27.90 0.12
CA VAL A 7 15.12 -26.84 1.14
C VAL A 7 13.70 -26.70 1.68
N PRO A 8 13.49 -26.75 3.01
CA PRO A 8 12.16 -26.55 3.56
C PRO A 8 11.64 -25.23 3.01
N GLN A 9 10.58 -25.29 2.20
CA GLN A 9 9.84 -24.10 1.78
C GLN A 9 9.30 -23.51 3.08
N ALA A 10 10.02 -22.53 3.64
CA ALA A 10 9.55 -21.75 4.76
C ALA A 10 8.19 -21.22 4.33
N THR A 11 7.13 -21.80 4.90
CA THR A 11 5.77 -21.37 4.60
C THR A 11 5.67 -20.00 5.22
N ASP A 12 5.88 -18.96 4.42
CA ASP A 12 5.68 -17.58 4.85
C ASP A 12 4.30 -17.53 5.53
N PRO A 13 4.24 -17.17 6.82
CA PRO A 13 2.97 -17.13 7.53
C PRO A 13 2.04 -16.19 6.78
N LYS A 14 1.00 -16.79 6.18
CA LYS A 14 0.08 -16.12 5.23
C LYS A 14 -0.83 -15.08 5.92
N MET A 15 -0.75 -14.99 7.25
CA MET A 15 -1.52 -14.11 8.12
C MET A 15 -0.58 -13.17 8.88
N GLY A 16 -0.85 -11.86 8.83
CA GLY A 16 -0.06 -10.82 9.50
C GLY A 16 0.76 -9.95 8.54
N PHE A 17 1.77 -9.27 9.08
CA PHE A 17 2.75 -8.53 8.29
C PHE A 17 3.70 -9.52 7.61
N ASN A 18 3.30 -10.02 6.43
CA ASN A 18 4.16 -10.82 5.57
C ASN A 18 4.55 -10.03 4.31
N THR A 19 5.62 -10.49 3.65
CA THR A 19 6.20 -9.85 2.46
C THR A 19 5.16 -9.57 1.36
N TYR A 20 4.16 -10.45 1.22
CA TYR A 20 3.08 -10.27 0.24
C TYR A 20 2.16 -9.11 0.63
N ALA A 21 1.70 -9.07 1.88
CA ALA A 21 0.86 -8.01 2.41
C ALA A 21 1.55 -6.64 2.35
N GLU A 22 2.85 -6.58 2.67
CA GLU A 22 3.63 -5.34 2.57
C GLU A 22 3.70 -4.81 1.13
N ARG A 23 3.97 -5.70 0.16
CA ARG A 23 4.00 -5.34 -1.27
C ARG A 23 2.63 -4.89 -1.76
N LEU A 24 1.56 -5.55 -1.31
CA LEU A 24 0.19 -5.20 -1.69
C LEU A 24 -0.19 -3.82 -1.12
N ASN A 25 0.06 -3.60 0.17
CA ASN A 25 -0.20 -2.32 0.84
C ASN A 25 0.62 -1.19 0.24
N GLY A 26 1.89 -1.43 -0.11
CA GLY A 26 2.74 -0.44 -0.78
C GLY A 26 2.19 -0.02 -2.15
N ARG A 27 1.67 -0.95 -2.95
CA ARG A 27 1.01 -0.64 -4.24
C ARG A 27 -0.27 0.16 -4.03
N ALA A 28 -1.10 -0.25 -3.07
CA ALA A 28 -2.31 0.48 -2.73
C ALA A 28 -1.99 1.92 -2.29
N ALA A 29 -0.93 2.12 -1.50
CA ALA A 29 -0.48 3.44 -1.08
C ALA A 29 -0.02 4.31 -2.26
N MET A 30 0.77 3.76 -3.21
CA MET A 30 1.18 4.49 -4.41
C MET A 30 -0.03 4.95 -5.24
N ILE A 31 -1.00 4.07 -5.44
CA ILE A 31 -2.24 4.40 -6.16
C ILE A 31 -3.04 5.46 -5.41
N GLY A 32 -3.22 5.29 -4.09
CA GLY A 32 -3.94 6.24 -3.25
C GLY A 32 -3.32 7.63 -3.28
N PHE A 33 -1.98 7.72 -3.27
CA PHE A 33 -1.28 8.99 -3.38
C PHE A 33 -1.50 9.68 -4.73
N ILE A 34 -1.41 8.94 -5.85
CA ILE A 34 -1.66 9.50 -7.18
C ILE A 34 -3.10 10.01 -7.30
N ILE A 35 -4.06 9.24 -6.80
CA ILE A 35 -5.48 9.64 -6.78
C ILE A 35 -5.66 10.90 -5.92
N ALA A 36 -5.02 10.97 -4.75
CA ALA A 36 -5.11 12.13 -3.88
C ALA A 36 -4.62 13.41 -4.57
N VAL A 37 -3.47 13.34 -5.27
CA VAL A 37 -2.94 14.45 -6.06
C VAL A 37 -3.87 14.80 -7.22
N ALA A 38 -4.41 13.81 -7.93
CA ALA A 38 -5.34 14.05 -9.04
C ALA A 38 -6.62 14.74 -8.59
N ILE A 39 -7.18 14.34 -7.44
CA ILE A 39 -8.36 14.97 -6.84
C ILE A 39 -8.05 16.42 -6.47
N GLU A 40 -6.91 16.68 -5.83
CA GLU A 40 -6.47 18.02 -5.45
C GLU A 40 -6.33 18.93 -6.68
N LEU A 41 -5.76 18.44 -7.79
CA LEU A 41 -5.67 19.19 -9.04
C LEU A 41 -7.03 19.50 -9.67
N VAL A 42 -7.97 18.56 -9.64
CA VAL A 42 -9.30 18.73 -10.24
C VAL A 42 -10.20 19.64 -9.40
N THR A 43 -10.15 19.52 -8.08
CA THR A 43 -11.00 20.31 -7.17
C THR A 43 -10.38 21.64 -6.75
N GLY A 44 -9.07 21.82 -6.93
CA GLY A 44 -8.34 23.01 -6.48
C GLY A 44 -8.33 23.18 -4.96
N LYS A 45 -8.76 22.15 -4.22
CA LYS A 45 -8.79 22.09 -2.76
C LYS A 45 -8.00 20.87 -2.31
N GLY A 46 -7.05 21.08 -1.40
CA GLY A 46 -6.25 19.98 -0.85
C GLY A 46 -7.12 18.92 -0.19
N LEU A 47 -6.67 17.65 -0.24
CA LEU A 47 -7.41 16.51 0.33
C LEU A 47 -7.78 16.73 1.82
N LEU A 48 -6.88 17.40 2.55
CA LEU A 48 -7.05 17.76 3.97
C LEU A 48 -8.16 18.79 4.19
N ALA A 49 -8.36 19.69 3.23
CA ALA A 49 -9.45 20.67 3.24
C ALA A 49 -10.78 19.98 2.98
N TRP A 50 -10.81 19.02 2.05
CA TRP A 50 -12.00 18.21 1.77
C TRP A 50 -12.40 17.35 2.97
N LEU A 51 -11.41 16.82 3.69
CA LEU A 51 -11.64 16.06 4.92
C LEU A 51 -11.99 16.95 6.14
N GLY A 52 -12.04 18.28 5.97
CA GLY A 52 -12.40 19.24 7.01
C GLY A 52 -11.34 19.39 8.12
N LEU A 53 -10.11 18.91 7.90
CA LEU A 53 -9.05 18.94 8.91
C LEU A 53 -8.30 20.28 8.92
N ILE A 54 -8.30 20.99 7.80
CA ILE A 54 -7.75 22.32 7.65
C ILE A 54 -8.76 23.19 6.92
N ASP A 55 -9.10 24.33 7.50
CA ASP A 55 -9.94 25.33 6.85
C ASP A 55 -9.05 26.23 5.99
N ILE A 56 -9.20 26.12 4.68
CA ILE A 56 -8.65 27.09 3.72
C ILE A 56 -9.82 27.99 3.33
N SER A 57 -10.13 28.94 4.21
CA SER A 57 -10.94 30.12 3.90
C SER A 57 -10.10 31.15 3.16
#